data_AF-A0A6P0L0Q2-F1
#
_entry.id   AF-A0A6P0L0Q2-F1
#
_cell.length_a   1.000
_cell.length_b   1.000
_cell.length_c   1.000
_cell.angle_alpha   90.00
_cell.angle_beta   90.00
_cell.angle_gamma   90.00
#
_symmetry.space_group_name_H-M   'P 1'
#
loop_
_entity.id
_entity.type
_entity.pdbx_description
1 polymer ?
#
loop_
_entity_poly.entity_id
_entity_poly.type
_entity_poly.pdbx_seq_one_letter_code
_entity_poly.pdbx_strand_id
1 'polypeptide(L)'
;MTINSRHLVSGLLVLSFGLLGSLIPGGSIETRSFSHIDPLILGAFNTFLTFLEIVSLLIVYFIFKDLKWAFIVSGLCGISYFIVYALDLGTLFPVSPDPMPRALFVIEVLGMIVSVTLLFLSVRGAMRINTSGKEQVMVSKPYSKTFVYFALFLVVVGVGIITFATKSAMGS
;
A
#
# COMPACT_ATOMS: atom_id res chain seq x y z
N MET A 1 -27.46 4.40 -7.78
CA MET A 1 -26.22 5.16 -7.95
C MET A 1 -25.08 4.16 -8.17
N THR A 2 -24.72 3.86 -9.41
CA THR A 2 -23.67 2.87 -9.72
C THR A 2 -22.30 3.54 -9.57
N ILE A 3 -21.71 3.45 -8.37
CA ILE A 3 -20.34 3.91 -8.18
C ILE A 3 -19.44 3.13 -9.15
N ASN A 4 -18.72 3.85 -10.00
CA ASN A 4 -17.86 3.28 -11.04
C ASN A 4 -16.71 2.50 -10.36
N SER A 5 -16.44 1.28 -10.81
CA SER A 5 -15.43 0.40 -10.19
C SER A 5 -14.05 1.05 -10.11
N ARG A 6 -13.70 1.91 -11.06
CA ARG A 6 -12.46 2.67 -11.06
C ARG A 6 -12.31 3.57 -9.82
N HIS A 7 -13.39 4.24 -9.40
CA HIS A 7 -13.37 5.15 -8.26
C HIS A 7 -13.31 4.37 -6.95
N LEU A 8 -14.01 3.25 -6.86
CA LEU A 8 -13.95 2.38 -5.68
C LEU A 8 -12.56 1.79 -5.49
N VAL A 9 -11.96 1.21 -6.54
CA VAL A 9 -10.62 0.62 -6.43
C VAL A 9 -9.58 1.71 -6.12
N SER A 10 -9.67 2.88 -6.76
CA SER A 10 -8.77 4.00 -6.46
C SER A 10 -8.93 4.49 -5.01
N GLY A 11 -10.17 4.65 -4.54
CA GLY A 11 -10.45 5.06 -3.17
C GLY A 11 -9.95 4.04 -2.15
N LEU A 12 -10.10 2.74 -2.42
CA LEU A 12 -9.59 1.68 -1.56
C LEU A 12 -8.06 1.64 -1.53
N LEU A 13 -7.37 1.89 -2.65
CA LEU A 13 -5.91 2.00 -2.66
C LEU A 13 -5.40 3.18 -1.81
N VAL A 14 -6.05 4.33 -1.92
CA VAL A 14 -5.71 5.52 -1.12
C VAL A 14 -6.05 5.28 0.36
N LEU A 15 -7.15 4.59 0.65
CA LEU A 15 -7.51 4.21 2.01
C LEU A 15 -6.50 3.22 2.59
N SER A 16 -6.09 2.20 1.84
CA SER A 16 -5.06 1.24 2.26
C SER A 16 -3.72 1.92 2.51
N PHE A 17 -3.33 2.89 1.67
CA PHE A 17 -2.16 3.75 1.91
C PHE A 17 -2.26 4.49 3.24
N GLY A 18 -3.40 5.13 3.53
CA GLY A 18 -3.59 5.84 4.79
C GLY A 18 -3.59 4.93 6.02
N LEU A 19 -4.21 3.76 5.93
CA LEU A 19 -4.25 2.78 7.02
C LEU A 19 -2.85 2.22 7.29
N LEU A 20 -2.12 1.79 6.26
CA LEU A 20 -0.78 1.24 6.46
C LEU A 20 0.21 2.32 6.92
N GLY A 21 0.12 3.54 6.37
CA GLY A 21 0.99 4.64 6.76
C GLY A 21 0.80 5.08 8.22
N SER A 22 -0.37 4.85 8.80
CA SER A 22 -0.61 5.09 10.23
C SER A 22 0.13 4.12 11.16
N LEU A 23 0.60 2.99 10.62
CA LEU A 23 1.38 1.97 11.33
C LEU A 23 2.89 2.18 11.23
N ILE A 24 3.35 3.25 10.57
CA ILE A 24 4.77 3.58 10.51
C ILE A 24 5.29 3.80 11.96
N PRO A 25 6.34 3.08 12.40
CA PRO A 25 6.93 3.26 13.72
C PRO A 25 7.34 4.72 13.96
N GLY A 26 7.03 5.25 15.14
CA GLY A 26 7.22 6.67 15.47
C GLY A 26 6.04 7.58 15.14
N GLY A 27 4.98 7.03 14.54
CA GLY A 27 3.70 7.70 14.39
C GLY A 27 2.91 7.77 15.70
N SER A 28 1.76 8.45 15.67
CA SER A 28 0.91 8.64 16.86
C SER A 28 0.25 7.37 17.40
N ILE A 29 0.33 6.25 16.68
CA ILE A 29 -0.42 5.01 16.96
C ILE A 29 0.51 3.83 17.23
N GLU A 30 1.56 3.64 16.43
CA GLU A 30 2.55 2.59 16.63
C GLU A 30 3.60 3.02 17.66
N THR A 31 3.34 2.64 18.92
CA THR A 31 4.17 2.99 20.09
C THR A 31 5.07 1.84 20.57
N ARG A 32 5.06 0.70 19.88
CA ARG A 32 5.84 -0.48 20.29
C ARG A 32 7.33 -0.29 19.97
N SER A 33 8.19 -0.85 20.83
CA SER A 33 9.63 -0.89 20.55
C SER A 33 10.02 -2.15 19.75
N PHE A 34 10.82 -1.94 18.71
CA PHE A 34 11.43 -3.01 17.91
C PHE A 34 12.96 -3.01 18.01
N SER A 35 13.51 -2.32 19.02
CA SER A 35 14.96 -2.16 19.20
C SER A 35 15.74 -3.48 19.41
N HIS A 36 15.03 -4.57 19.66
CA HIS A 36 15.59 -5.90 19.85
C HIS A 36 15.75 -6.70 18.53
N ILE A 37 15.20 -6.19 17.41
CA ILE A 37 15.29 -6.81 16.09
C ILE A 37 16.45 -6.18 15.30
N ASP A 38 17.07 -6.99 14.43
CA ASP A 38 18.14 -6.54 13.55
C ASP A 38 17.65 -5.36 12.65
N PRO A 39 18.36 -4.22 12.64
CA PRO A 39 18.01 -3.05 11.82
C PRO A 39 17.88 -3.36 10.32
N LEU A 40 18.62 -4.34 9.81
CA LEU A 40 18.56 -4.75 8.41
C LEU A 40 17.22 -5.43 8.08
N ILE A 41 16.72 -6.29 8.97
CA ILE A 41 15.43 -6.96 8.82
C ILE A 41 14.32 -5.91 8.84
N LEU A 42 14.40 -4.98 9.80
CA LEU A 42 13.42 -3.91 9.93
C LEU A 42 13.44 -2.95 8.74
N GLY A 43 14.64 -2.58 8.27
CA GLY A 43 14.82 -1.76 7.07
C GLY A 43 14.28 -2.43 5.80
N ALA A 44 14.52 -3.73 5.62
CA ALA A 44 13.97 -4.49 4.49
C ALA A 44 12.44 -4.54 4.53
N PHE A 45 11.85 -4.75 5.71
CA PHE A 45 10.41 -4.74 5.89
C PHE A 45 9.79 -3.36 5.62
N ASN A 46 10.34 -2.29 6.20
CA ASN A 46 9.90 -0.92 5.95
C ASN A 46 10.05 -0.54 4.46
N THR A 47 11.09 -1.05 3.79
CA THR A 47 11.26 -0.86 2.34
C THR A 47 10.13 -1.53 1.57
N PHE A 48 9.75 -2.76 1.93
CA PHE A 48 8.62 -3.46 1.33
C PHE A 48 7.29 -2.71 1.54
N LEU A 49 7.01 -2.26 2.77
CA LEU A 49 5.79 -1.50 3.08
C LEU A 49 5.73 -0.18 2.30
N THR A 50 6.83 0.57 2.30
CA THR A 50 6.93 1.84 1.55
C THR A 50 6.77 1.63 0.05
N PHE A 51 7.35 0.56 -0.49
CA PHE A 51 7.16 0.21 -1.90
C PHE A 51 5.69 -0.10 -2.21
N LEU A 52 5.02 -0.87 -1.36
CA LEU A 52 3.61 -1.19 -1.50
C LEU A 52 2.72 0.07 -1.49
N GLU A 53 3.03 1.02 -0.60
CA GLU A 53 2.37 2.33 -0.52
C GLU A 53 2.55 3.16 -1.79
N ILE A 54 3.79 3.30 -2.27
CA ILE A 54 4.11 4.07 -3.48
C ILE A 54 3.41 3.45 -4.70
N VAL A 55 3.51 2.13 -4.87
CA VAL A 55 2.84 1.42 -5.97
C VAL A 55 1.33 1.65 -5.91
N SER A 56 0.73 1.62 -4.71
CA SER A 56 -0.70 1.86 -4.51
C SER A 56 -1.13 3.25 -4.99
N LEU A 57 -0.33 4.29 -4.71
CA LEU A 57 -0.62 5.64 -5.19
C LEU A 57 -0.39 5.80 -6.70
N LEU A 58 0.68 5.21 -7.22
CA LEU A 58 1.00 5.30 -8.66
C LEU A 58 -0.02 4.56 -9.52
N ILE A 59 -0.53 3.41 -9.06
CA ILE A 59 -1.47 2.61 -9.84
C ILE A 59 -2.84 3.27 -10.02
N VAL A 60 -3.22 4.19 -9.10
CA VAL A 60 -4.44 5.00 -9.23
C VAL A 60 -4.48 5.74 -10.56
N TYR A 61 -3.35 6.35 -10.98
CA TYR A 61 -3.25 7.03 -12.27
C TYR A 61 -3.60 6.11 -13.45
N PHE A 62 -3.14 4.86 -13.41
CA PHE A 62 -3.36 3.87 -14.47
C PHE A 62 -4.77 3.27 -14.43
N ILE A 63 -5.38 3.16 -13.25
CA ILE A 63 -6.79 2.78 -13.08
C ILE A 63 -7.71 3.81 -13.74
N PHE A 64 -7.42 5.11 -13.60
CA PHE A 64 -8.19 6.16 -14.26
C PHE A 64 -8.10 6.12 -15.79
N LYS A 65 -7.08 5.44 -16.33
CA LYS A 65 -6.95 5.19 -17.77
C LYS A 65 -7.62 3.88 -18.23
N ASP A 66 -8.34 3.19 -17.35
CA ASP A 66 -9.02 1.91 -17.61
C ASP A 66 -8.06 0.84 -18.16
N LEU A 67 -6.84 0.77 -17.65
CA LEU A 67 -5.86 -0.24 -18.04
C LEU A 67 -6.08 -1.54 -17.27
N LYS A 68 -6.16 -2.68 -17.96
CA LYS A 68 -6.44 -3.97 -17.31
C LYS A 68 -5.33 -4.36 -16.35
N TRP A 69 -4.07 -4.19 -16.76
CA TRP A 69 -2.93 -4.50 -15.88
C TRP A 69 -2.95 -3.69 -14.58
N ALA A 70 -3.49 -2.47 -14.59
CA ALA A 70 -3.58 -1.63 -13.39
C ALA A 70 -4.54 -2.24 -12.35
N PHE A 71 -5.66 -2.81 -12.79
CA PHE A 71 -6.57 -3.56 -11.94
C PHE A 71 -5.97 -4.89 -11.46
N ILE A 72 -5.09 -5.53 -12.23
CA ILE A 72 -4.38 -6.73 -11.78
C ILE A 72 -3.39 -6.36 -10.67
N VAL A 73 -2.59 -5.31 -10.89
CA VAL A 73 -1.62 -4.82 -9.89
C VAL A 73 -2.31 -4.34 -8.62
N SER A 74 -3.48 -3.69 -8.71
CA SER A 74 -4.25 -3.32 -7.51
C SER A 74 -4.77 -4.54 -6.74
N GLY A 75 -5.10 -5.63 -7.44
CA GLY A 75 -5.41 -6.91 -6.82
C GLY A 75 -4.22 -7.51 -6.08
N LEU A 76 -3.02 -7.48 -6.70
CA LEU A 76 -1.77 -7.89 -6.04
C LEU A 76 -1.49 -7.05 -4.79
N CYS A 77 -1.69 -5.73 -4.86
CA CYS A 77 -1.57 -4.86 -3.69
C CYS A 77 -2.56 -5.28 -2.58
N GLY A 78 -3.81 -5.58 -2.94
CA GLY A 78 -4.80 -6.10 -1.99
C GLY A 78 -4.36 -7.40 -1.30
N ILE A 79 -3.77 -8.34 -2.04
CA ILE A 79 -3.20 -9.57 -1.47
C ILE A 79 -2.04 -9.23 -0.52
N SER A 80 -1.12 -8.36 -0.95
CA SER A 80 0.02 -7.95 -0.13
C SER A 80 -0.42 -7.28 1.17
N TYR A 81 -1.37 -6.34 1.12
CA TYR A 81 -1.95 -5.72 2.32
C TYR A 81 -2.58 -6.76 3.24
N PHE A 82 -3.39 -7.68 2.69
CA PHE A 82 -4.01 -8.73 3.48
C PHE A 82 -2.97 -9.58 4.22
N ILE A 83 -1.92 -9.99 3.50
CA ILE A 83 -0.83 -10.78 4.07
C ILE A 83 -0.12 -10.00 5.18
N VAL A 84 0.20 -8.73 4.96
CA VAL A 84 0.83 -7.87 5.99
C VAL A 84 -0.02 -7.83 7.26
N TYR A 85 -1.30 -7.45 7.14
CA TYR A 85 -2.19 -7.34 8.31
C TYR A 85 -2.44 -8.70 8.99
N ALA A 86 -2.60 -9.78 8.22
CA ALA A 86 -2.81 -11.12 8.77
C ALA A 86 -1.58 -11.65 9.50
N LEU A 87 -0.38 -11.34 9.01
CA LEU A 87 0.86 -11.76 9.63
C LEU A 87 1.22 -10.92 10.88
N ASP A 88 0.86 -9.63 10.89
CA ASP A 88 0.99 -8.77 12.09
C ASP A 88 0.04 -9.25 13.20
N LEU A 89 -1.26 -9.41 12.89
CA LEU A 89 -2.25 -9.97 13.82
C LEU A 89 -1.95 -11.41 14.25
N GLY A 90 -1.34 -12.19 13.36
CA GLY A 90 -0.90 -13.56 13.62
C GLY A 90 0.37 -13.65 14.48
N THR A 91 0.94 -12.52 14.91
CA THR A 91 2.18 -12.45 15.70
C THR A 91 3.39 -13.11 15.02
N LEU A 92 3.36 -13.19 13.68
CA LEU A 92 4.39 -13.83 12.85
C LEU A 92 5.44 -12.82 12.35
N PHE A 93 5.13 -11.53 12.41
CA PHE A 93 6.01 -10.42 12.05
C PHE A 93 6.60 -9.79 13.31
N PRO A 94 7.79 -9.13 13.22
CA PRO A 94 8.67 -8.84 14.34
C PRO A 94 7.89 -8.53 15.63
N VAL A 95 7.98 -9.45 16.59
CA VAL A 95 7.10 -9.42 17.76
C VAL A 95 7.69 -8.44 18.75
N SER A 96 7.02 -7.31 18.95
CA SER A 96 7.38 -6.46 20.08
C SER A 96 6.99 -7.13 21.40
N PRO A 97 7.82 -7.00 22.46
CA PRO A 97 7.42 -7.34 23.82
C PRO A 97 6.23 -6.51 24.32
N ASP A 98 6.00 -5.34 23.71
CA ASP A 98 4.94 -4.41 24.12
C ASP A 98 3.57 -4.85 23.58
N PRO A 99 2.50 -4.81 24.40
CA PRO A 99 1.17 -5.20 23.97
C PRO A 99 0.64 -4.25 22.89
N MET A 100 0.01 -4.81 21.86
CA MET A 100 -0.58 -4.02 20.77
C MET A 100 -1.65 -3.04 21.30
N PRO A 101 -1.54 -1.74 21.00
CA PRO A 101 -2.57 -0.76 21.35
C PRO A 101 -3.90 -1.09 20.67
N ARG A 102 -5.04 -0.86 21.35
CA ARG A 102 -6.37 -1.14 20.79
C ARG A 102 -6.65 -0.40 19.47
N ALA A 103 -6.13 0.82 19.34
CA ALA A 103 -6.27 1.60 18.11
C ALA A 103 -5.58 0.91 16.92
N LEU A 104 -4.40 0.34 17.18
CA LEU A 104 -3.60 -0.37 16.19
C LEU A 104 -4.32 -1.63 15.71
N PHE A 105 -4.83 -2.43 16.65
CA PHE A 105 -5.65 -3.61 16.34
C PHE A 105 -6.86 -3.26 15.45
N VAL A 106 -7.57 -2.17 15.74
CA VAL A 106 -8.71 -1.73 14.92
C VAL A 106 -8.28 -1.37 13.50
N ILE A 107 -7.15 -0.67 13.35
CA ILE A 107 -6.61 -0.28 12.04
C ILE A 107 -6.23 -1.51 11.23
N GLU A 108 -5.62 -2.52 11.85
CA GLU A 108 -5.25 -3.76 11.16
C GLU A 108 -6.45 -4.57 10.71
N VAL A 109 -7.47 -4.71 11.56
CA VAL A 109 -8.72 -5.40 11.19
C VAL A 109 -9.43 -4.65 10.06
N LEU A 110 -9.51 -3.33 10.14
CA LEU A 110 -10.06 -2.50 9.06
C LEU A 110 -9.22 -2.63 7.79
N GLY A 111 -7.90 -2.60 7.90
CA GLY A 111 -6.96 -2.80 6.81
C GLY A 111 -7.16 -4.14 6.12
N MET A 112 -7.38 -5.20 6.88
CA MET A 112 -7.70 -6.53 6.36
C MET A 112 -9.02 -6.52 5.59
N ILE A 113 -10.10 -5.95 6.13
CA ILE A 113 -11.40 -5.87 5.45
C ILE A 113 -11.29 -5.06 4.14
N VAL A 114 -10.58 -3.92 4.20
CA VAL A 114 -10.33 -3.06 3.04
C VAL A 114 -9.53 -3.82 1.98
N SER A 115 -8.50 -4.59 2.37
CA SER A 115 -7.64 -5.35 1.45
C SER A 115 -8.38 -6.44 0.70
N VAL A 116 -9.28 -7.19 1.37
CA VAL A 116 -10.14 -8.21 0.75
C VAL A 116 -11.12 -7.56 -0.22
N THR A 117 -11.71 -6.43 0.18
CA THR A 117 -12.63 -5.66 -0.68
C THR A 117 -11.91 -5.12 -1.91
N LEU A 118 -10.69 -4.60 -1.74
CA LEU A 118 -9.83 -4.11 -2.81
C LEU A 118 -9.51 -5.24 -3.80
N LEU A 119 -9.10 -6.42 -3.31
CA LEU A 119 -8.83 -7.58 -4.15
C LEU A 119 -10.04 -7.96 -4.99
N PHE A 120 -11.21 -8.12 -4.35
CA PHE A 120 -12.43 -8.52 -5.02
C PHE A 120 -12.86 -7.53 -6.13
N LEU A 121 -12.86 -6.23 -5.82
CA LEU A 121 -13.23 -5.19 -6.78
C LEU A 121 -12.20 -5.02 -7.89
N SER A 122 -10.92 -5.21 -7.59
CA SER A 122 -9.83 -5.19 -8.56
C SER A 122 -9.98 -6.30 -9.60
N VAL A 123 -10.20 -7.53 -9.14
CA VAL A 123 -10.42 -8.71 -9.99
C VAL A 123 -11.67 -8.53 -10.86
N ARG A 124 -12.77 -8.05 -10.26
CA ARG A 124 -14.00 -7.73 -11.02
C ARG A 124 -13.79 -6.62 -12.05
N GLY A 125 -12.98 -5.62 -11.72
CA GLY A 125 -12.61 -4.53 -12.64
C GLY A 125 -11.79 -5.03 -13.82
N ALA A 126 -10.79 -5.88 -13.56
CA ALA A 126 -9.94 -6.48 -14.59
C ALA A 126 -10.72 -7.36 -15.57
N MET A 127 -11.73 -8.12 -15.10
CA MET A 127 -12.57 -8.94 -15.96
C MET A 127 -13.51 -8.13 -16.87
N ARG A 128 -13.91 -6.92 -16.45
CA ARG A 128 -14.82 -6.06 -17.21
C ARG A 128 -14.11 -5.28 -18.33
N ILE A 129 -12.80 -5.12 -18.24
CA ILE A 129 -12.02 -4.37 -19.23
C ILE A 129 -11.68 -5.30 -20.39
N ASN A 130 -12.30 -5.04 -21.55
CA ASN A 130 -11.97 -5.71 -22.78
C ASN A 130 -10.79 -4.99 -23.47
N THR A 131 -9.64 -5.66 -23.56
CA THR A 131 -8.32 -5.01 -23.64
C THR A 131 -7.77 -4.85 -25.06
N SER A 132 -8.44 -5.38 -26.09
CA SER A 132 -7.83 -5.65 -27.40
C SER A 132 -7.33 -4.45 -28.21
N GLY A 133 -7.48 -3.19 -27.75
CA GLY A 133 -6.95 -2.01 -28.46
C GLY A 133 -6.42 -0.86 -27.60
N LYS A 134 -6.86 -0.70 -26.35
CA LYS A 134 -6.48 0.46 -25.51
C LYS A 134 -5.06 0.41 -24.97
N GLU A 135 -4.52 -0.77 -24.69
CA GLU A 135 -3.16 -0.91 -24.13
C GLU A 135 -2.09 -0.54 -25.15
N GLN A 136 -2.23 -0.98 -26.41
CA GLN A 136 -1.26 -0.69 -27.48
C GLN A 136 -1.17 0.81 -27.81
N VAL A 137 -2.29 1.54 -27.78
CA VAL A 137 -2.34 2.99 -28.03
C VAL A 137 -1.72 3.80 -26.88
N MET A 138 -1.61 3.23 -25.69
CA MET A 138 -1.09 3.95 -24.52
C MET A 138 0.42 3.80 -24.35
N VAL A 139 1.00 2.67 -24.77
CA VAL A 139 2.46 2.46 -24.82
C VAL A 139 3.14 3.51 -25.72
N SER A 140 2.44 4.02 -26.73
CA SER A 140 2.97 5.03 -27.65
C SER A 140 2.80 6.49 -27.18
N LYS A 141 2.04 6.76 -26.10
CA LYS A 141 1.84 8.12 -25.58
C LYS A 141 2.79 8.42 -24.42
N PRO A 142 3.55 9.53 -24.45
CA PRO A 142 4.40 9.91 -23.34
C PRO A 142 3.55 10.17 -22.08
N TYR A 143 4.10 9.81 -20.92
CA TYR A 143 3.48 10.10 -19.62
C TYR A 143 3.40 11.61 -19.39
N SER A 144 2.38 12.05 -18.65
CA SER A 144 2.26 13.46 -18.27
C SER A 144 3.47 13.86 -17.42
N LYS A 145 4.07 15.03 -17.70
CA LYS A 145 5.19 15.56 -16.91
C LYS A 145 4.84 15.64 -15.42
N THR A 146 3.61 16.03 -15.09
CA THR A 146 3.11 16.08 -13.72
C THR A 146 3.15 14.70 -13.03
N PHE A 147 2.78 13.64 -13.75
CA PHE A 147 2.83 12.28 -13.21
C PHE A 147 4.28 11.83 -12.95
N VAL A 148 5.21 12.16 -13.85
CA VAL A 148 6.64 11.84 -13.67
C VAL A 148 7.22 12.58 -12.47
N TYR A 149 6.96 13.88 -12.33
CA TYR A 149 7.39 14.64 -11.15
C TYR A 149 6.77 14.12 -9.86
N PHE A 150 5.49 13.75 -9.88
CA PHE A 150 4.82 13.13 -8.74
C PHE A 150 5.45 11.79 -8.36
N ALA A 151 5.77 10.93 -9.34
CA ALA A 151 6.43 9.66 -9.08
C ALA A 151 7.83 9.85 -8.49
N LEU A 152 8.63 10.78 -9.02
CA LEU A 152 9.93 11.12 -8.46
C LEU A 152 9.81 11.65 -7.03
N PHE A 153 8.83 12.52 -6.77
CA PHE A 153 8.55 13.02 -5.44
C PHE A 153 8.22 11.89 -4.46
N LEU A 154 7.35 10.94 -4.84
CA LEU A 154 7.02 9.79 -4.00
C LEU A 154 8.23 8.91 -3.70
N VAL A 155 9.14 8.72 -4.67
CA VAL A 155 10.38 7.97 -4.43
C VAL A 155 11.27 8.67 -3.40
N VAL A 156 11.44 9.99 -3.52
CA VAL A 156 12.23 10.78 -2.55
C VAL A 156 11.61 10.72 -1.16
N VAL A 157 10.30 10.93 -1.06
CA VAL A 157 9.56 10.82 0.20
C VAL A 157 9.67 9.41 0.78
N GLY A 158 9.59 8.37 -0.06
CA GLY A 158 9.73 6.98 0.35
C GLY A 158 11.07 6.68 1.02
N VAL A 159 12.18 7.16 0.47
CA VAL A 159 13.50 7.00 1.11
C VAL A 159 13.52 7.68 2.49
N GLY A 160 12.88 8.85 2.60
CA GLY A 160 12.69 9.55 3.87
C GLY A 160 11.89 8.72 4.88
N ILE A 161 10.75 8.15 4.45
CA ILE A 161 9.89 7.30 5.28
C ILE A 161 10.66 6.07 5.77
N ILE A 162 11.38 5.36 4.90
CA ILE A 162 12.17 4.18 5.27
C ILE A 162 13.22 4.56 6.34
N THR A 163 13.97 5.63 6.10
CA THR A 163 15.02 6.08 7.02
C THR A 163 14.44 6.47 8.38
N PHE A 164 13.31 7.19 8.38
CA PHE A 164 12.62 7.62 9.59
C PHE A 164 12.04 6.44 10.37
N ALA A 165 11.29 5.57 9.70
CA ALA A 165 10.65 4.40 10.30
C ALA A 165 11.67 3.47 10.95
N THR A 166 12.79 3.20 10.25
CA THR A 166 13.84 2.34 10.78
C THR A 166 14.53 2.95 12.00
N LYS A 167 14.84 4.26 11.98
CA LYS A 167 15.45 4.93 13.14
C LYS A 167 14.49 5.00 14.33
N SER A 168 13.24 5.39 14.09
CA SER A 168 12.26 5.54 15.16
C SER A 168 11.97 4.22 15.87
N ALA A 169 11.91 3.11 15.12
CA ALA A 169 11.70 1.80 15.70
C ALA A 169 12.89 1.28 16.55
N MET A 170 14.09 1.81 16.30
CA MET A 170 15.28 1.53 17.10
C MET A 170 15.36 2.37 18.38
N GLY A 171 14.51 3.39 18.54
CA GLY A 171 14.54 4.31 19.68
C GLY A 171 15.72 5.28 19.67
N SER A 172 16.29 5.58 18.48
CA SER A 172 17.44 6.46 18.27
C SER A 172 17.11 7.72 17.48
#